data_AF-A0A653BLD8-F1
#
_entry.id   AF-A0A653BLD8-F1
#
_cell.length_a   1.000
_cell.length_b   1.000
_cell.length_c   1.000
_cell.angle_alpha   90.00
_cell.angle_beta   90.00
_cell.angle_gamma   90.00
#
_symmetry.space_group_name_H-M   'P 1'
#
loop_
_entity.id
_entity.type
_entity.pdbx_description
1 polymer ?
#
loop_
_entity_poly.entity_id
_entity_poly.type
_entity_poly.pdbx_seq_one_letter_code
_entity_poly.pdbx_strand_id
1 'polypeptide(L)'
;MTVRNSDKSVIQFLYGEDGLDISKAQFLNKKQLQFLSENVKTLTQDELLQQLKKDPDQAFVEAHAEKVKEWKNSFGNPLEKKRKSPFSYFAEYVKGRAGDTVLSRGQIERLWREADDEVKESFMKPCVPCPDPVASTYQPDAHFGAINERIDQLLEEFQPFRKKKSKKEFHNVMKLKSMQSMCAPGEPVGLLAAQSIGEPSTQMTLNTFHFAGRGEMNVTLGIPRLREILMMASKNIKTPSMEIPFLPVPNLEAKASTLRKLLNRVVISDLLEKIDVTTVLQVQPVR
;
A
#
# COMPACT_ATOMS: atom_id res chain seq x y z
N MET A 1 5.33 15.07 -14.30
CA MET A 1 4.65 13.90 -14.91
C MET A 1 3.24 13.68 -14.34
N THR A 2 2.45 14.73 -14.10
CA THR A 2 1.09 14.59 -13.55
C THR A 2 0.14 14.02 -14.60
N VAL A 3 -0.75 13.10 -14.22
CA VAL A 3 -1.88 12.69 -15.04
C VAL A 3 -2.99 13.73 -14.88
N ARG A 4 -3.40 14.34 -15.99
CA ARG A 4 -4.41 15.40 -16.01
C ARG A 4 -5.56 15.05 -16.91
N ASN A 5 -6.74 15.56 -16.56
CA ASN A 5 -7.90 15.52 -17.44
C ASN A 5 -7.79 16.63 -18.51
N SER A 6 -8.67 16.58 -19.51
CA SER A 6 -8.76 17.57 -20.60
C SER A 6 -9.04 18.99 -20.11
N ASP A 7 -9.72 19.16 -18.98
CA ASP A 7 -9.98 20.43 -18.29
C ASP A 7 -8.79 20.95 -17.46
N LYS A 8 -7.63 20.26 -17.53
CA LYS A 8 -6.40 20.52 -16.77
C LYS A 8 -6.46 20.17 -15.28
N SER A 9 -7.55 19.59 -14.79
CA SER A 9 -7.61 19.06 -13.42
C SER A 9 -6.59 17.94 -13.23
N VAL A 10 -5.95 17.89 -12.06
CA VAL A 10 -4.95 16.87 -11.73
C VAL A 10 -5.68 15.64 -11.18
N ILE A 11 -5.47 14.49 -11.82
CA ILE A 11 -6.02 13.19 -11.39
C ILE A 11 -4.99 12.45 -10.53
N GLN A 12 -3.72 12.41 -10.99
CA GLN A 12 -2.62 11.78 -10.26
C GLN A 12 -1.34 12.62 -10.40
N PHE A 13 -0.49 12.61 -9.37
CA PHE A 13 0.79 13.30 -9.40
C PHE A 13 1.84 12.59 -10.27
N LEU A 14 1.78 11.26 -10.30
CA LEU A 14 2.61 10.39 -11.13
C LEU A 14 1.78 9.19 -11.55
N TYR A 15 1.85 8.80 -12.83
CA TYR A 15 1.11 7.67 -13.37
C TYR A 15 1.47 6.38 -12.63
N GLY A 16 0.50 5.69 -12.04
CA GLY A 16 0.77 4.44 -11.31
C GLY A 16 1.68 4.59 -10.08
N GLU A 17 1.86 5.82 -9.57
CA GLU A 17 2.78 6.18 -8.48
C GLU A 17 4.27 5.96 -8.77
N ASP A 18 4.63 5.34 -9.89
CA ASP A 18 6.00 5.04 -10.30
C ASP A 18 6.39 5.66 -11.65
N GLY A 19 5.41 6.09 -12.44
CA GLY A 19 5.54 6.76 -13.72
C GLY A 19 5.94 5.83 -14.87
N LEU A 20 5.95 4.51 -14.63
CA LEU A 20 6.42 3.53 -15.59
C LEU A 20 5.35 3.17 -16.61
N ASP A 21 5.78 2.96 -17.84
CA ASP A 21 4.95 2.39 -18.89
C ASP A 21 4.85 0.87 -18.70
N ILE A 22 3.62 0.36 -18.66
CA ILE A 22 3.30 -1.05 -18.46
C ILE A 22 4.01 -1.95 -19.50
N SER A 23 4.10 -1.49 -20.74
CA SER A 23 4.74 -2.25 -21.83
C SER A 23 6.26 -2.32 -21.67
N LYS A 24 6.88 -1.28 -21.10
CA LYS A 24 8.33 -1.18 -20.92
C LYS A 24 8.82 -1.71 -19.57
N ALA A 25 7.92 -1.87 -18.60
CA ALA A 25 8.23 -2.32 -17.24
C ALA A 25 8.24 -3.85 -17.06
N GLN A 26 7.95 -4.64 -18.10
CA GLN A 26 7.78 -6.10 -18.01
C GLN A 26 9.00 -6.83 -17.41
N PHE A 27 10.22 -6.34 -17.64
CA PHE A 27 11.45 -6.93 -17.13
C PHE A 27 11.87 -6.41 -15.74
N LEU A 28 11.18 -5.40 -15.19
CA LEU A 28 11.46 -4.81 -13.87
C LEU A 28 10.76 -5.58 -12.74
N ASN A 29 10.98 -6.91 -12.71
CA ASN A 29 10.40 -7.79 -11.69
C ASN A 29 11.40 -8.83 -11.19
N LYS A 30 11.19 -9.37 -9.98
CA LYS A 30 12.11 -10.33 -9.32
C LYS A 30 12.51 -11.52 -10.21
N LYS A 31 11.58 -12.01 -11.03
CA LYS A 31 11.78 -13.19 -11.88
C LYS A 31 12.72 -12.91 -13.06
N GLN A 32 12.65 -11.72 -13.63
CA GLN A 32 13.40 -11.34 -14.84
C GLN A 32 14.72 -10.61 -14.54
N LEU A 33 15.01 -10.28 -13.26
CA LEU A 33 16.28 -9.65 -12.89
C LEU A 33 17.50 -10.52 -13.24
N GLN A 34 17.36 -11.85 -13.14
CA GLN A 34 18.42 -12.77 -13.55
C GLN A 34 18.77 -12.62 -15.03
N PHE A 35 17.74 -12.55 -15.90
CA PHE A 35 17.92 -12.33 -17.33
C PHE A 35 18.62 -10.99 -17.61
N LEU A 36 18.24 -9.91 -16.92
CA LEU A 36 18.91 -8.62 -17.06
C LEU A 36 20.37 -8.67 -16.59
N SER A 37 20.67 -9.44 -15.53
CA SER A 37 22.00 -9.59 -14.96
C SER A 37 22.99 -10.31 -15.88
N GLU A 38 22.49 -11.25 -16.68
CA GLU A 38 23.29 -11.98 -17.67
C GLU A 38 23.57 -11.12 -18.91
N ASN A 39 22.62 -10.26 -19.28
CA ASN A 39 22.69 -9.43 -20.49
C ASN A 39 23.18 -8.00 -20.25
N VAL A 40 23.77 -7.70 -19.08
CA VAL A 40 24.21 -6.34 -18.71
C VAL A 40 25.08 -5.72 -19.79
N LYS A 41 26.07 -6.45 -20.31
CA LYS A 41 27.01 -5.93 -21.32
C LYS A 41 26.32 -5.40 -22.58
N THR A 42 25.21 -6.01 -22.97
CA THR A 42 24.43 -5.63 -24.14
C THR A 42 23.51 -4.44 -23.85
N LEU A 43 23.04 -4.32 -22.61
CA LEU A 43 22.16 -3.25 -22.17
C LEU A 43 22.92 -1.96 -21.78
N THR A 44 24.22 -2.07 -21.51
CA THR A 44 25.04 -0.92 -21.15
C THR A 44 25.20 0.03 -22.33
N GLN A 45 24.74 1.27 -22.16
CA GLN A 45 24.99 2.37 -23.07
C GLN A 45 26.01 3.31 -22.42
N ASP A 46 27.30 3.04 -22.63
CA ASP A 46 28.38 3.74 -21.91
C ASP A 46 28.43 5.25 -22.19
N GLU A 47 28.23 5.66 -23.44
CA GLU A 47 28.23 7.08 -23.83
C GLU A 47 27.11 7.87 -23.12
N LEU A 48 25.90 7.31 -23.11
CA LEU A 48 24.73 7.92 -22.46
C LEU A 48 24.91 7.98 -20.94
N LEU A 49 25.42 6.91 -20.31
CA LEU A 49 25.71 6.90 -18.88
C LEU A 49 26.75 7.95 -18.48
N GLN A 50 27.75 8.20 -19.34
CA GLN A 50 28.75 9.25 -19.08
C GLN A 50 28.14 10.65 -19.20
N GLN A 51 27.23 10.87 -20.16
CA GLN A 51 26.52 12.15 -20.28
C GLN A 51 25.62 12.40 -19.08
N LEU A 52 24.81 11.41 -18.68
CA LEU A 52 23.90 11.52 -17.53
C LEU A 52 24.65 11.75 -16.21
N LYS A 53 25.85 11.17 -16.04
CA LYS A 53 26.68 11.39 -14.85
C LYS A 53 27.36 12.75 -14.80
N LYS A 54 27.47 13.46 -15.93
CA LYS A 54 28.05 14.82 -15.98
C LYS A 54 27.05 15.89 -15.60
N ASP A 55 25.76 15.54 -15.48
CA ASP A 55 24.72 16.46 -15.06
C ASP A 55 25.01 16.99 -13.64
N PRO A 56 25.04 18.31 -13.41
CA PRO A 56 25.27 18.88 -12.08
C PRO A 56 24.23 18.41 -11.05
N ASP A 57 23.01 18.09 -11.48
CA ASP A 57 21.92 17.74 -10.56
C ASP A 57 22.07 16.33 -9.98
N GLN A 58 22.92 15.50 -10.58
CA GLN A 58 23.19 14.13 -10.13
C GLN A 58 23.65 14.07 -8.67
N ALA A 59 24.48 15.02 -8.25
CA ALA A 59 25.01 15.05 -6.89
C ALA A 59 23.90 15.27 -5.85
N PHE A 60 22.88 16.09 -6.18
CA PHE A 60 21.75 16.35 -5.28
C PHE A 60 20.81 15.15 -5.18
N VAL A 61 20.59 14.44 -6.28
CA VAL A 61 19.78 13.22 -6.31
C VAL A 61 20.42 12.12 -5.47
N GLU A 62 21.73 11.90 -5.62
CA GLU A 62 22.47 10.91 -4.84
C GLU A 62 22.50 11.28 -3.35
N ALA A 63 22.75 12.54 -3.01
CA ALA A 63 22.71 13.00 -1.62
C ALA A 63 21.31 12.82 -0.99
N HIS A 64 20.23 13.03 -1.75
CA HIS A 64 18.87 12.80 -1.27
C HIS A 64 18.57 11.31 -1.09
N ALA A 65 19.00 10.46 -2.03
CA ALA A 65 18.87 9.01 -1.91
C ALA A 65 19.64 8.46 -0.69
N GLU A 66 20.84 8.99 -0.42
CA GLU A 66 21.62 8.65 0.77
C GLU A 66 20.90 9.06 2.06
N LYS A 67 20.33 10.27 2.13
CA LYS A 67 19.52 10.70 3.29
C LYS A 67 18.35 9.76 3.57
N VAL A 68 17.63 9.32 2.53
CA VAL A 68 16.53 8.35 2.67
C VAL A 68 17.07 7.02 3.22
N LYS A 69 18.22 6.56 2.72
CA LYS A 69 18.84 5.31 3.17
C LYS A 69 19.36 5.39 4.61
N GLU A 70 20.01 6.47 5.00
CA GLU A 70 20.45 6.73 6.37
C GLU A 70 19.27 6.75 7.35
N TRP A 71 18.16 7.37 6.95
CA TRP A 71 16.94 7.38 7.74
C TRP A 71 16.38 5.95 7.90
N LYS A 72 16.30 5.17 6.81
CA LYS A 72 15.84 3.76 6.84
C LYS A 72 16.73 2.89 7.72
N ASN A 73 18.05 3.10 7.69
CA ASN A 73 18.99 2.38 8.55
C ASN A 73 18.81 2.74 10.04
N SER A 74 18.46 4.00 10.33
CA SER A 74 18.29 4.49 11.71
C SER A 74 16.95 4.13 12.33
N PHE A 75 15.88 4.11 11.52
CA PHE A 75 14.49 3.98 12.00
C PHE A 75 13.74 2.74 11.50
N GLY A 76 14.34 1.96 10.60
CA GLY A 76 13.71 0.78 10.00
C GLY A 76 12.69 1.13 8.90
N ASN A 77 11.67 0.30 8.78
CA ASN A 77 10.65 0.42 7.73
C ASN A 77 9.73 1.64 8.00
N PRO A 78 9.60 2.59 7.04
CA PRO A 78 8.73 3.75 7.20
C PRO A 78 7.27 3.40 7.55
N LEU A 79 6.76 2.27 7.03
CA LEU A 79 5.36 1.85 7.23
C LEU A 79 5.07 1.33 8.63
N GLU A 80 6.09 0.84 9.33
CA GLU A 80 5.97 0.30 10.69
C GLU A 80 6.15 1.39 11.76
N LYS A 81 6.76 2.53 11.39
CA LYS A 81 7.03 3.63 12.32
C LYS A 81 5.73 4.35 12.71
N LYS A 82 5.30 4.16 13.95
CA LYS A 82 4.23 4.97 14.54
C LYS A 82 4.72 6.39 14.77
N ARG A 83 4.06 7.37 14.16
CA ARG A 83 4.33 8.80 14.39
C ARG A 83 3.97 9.15 15.85
N LYS A 84 4.98 9.36 16.69
CA LYS A 84 4.84 9.84 18.07
C LYS A 84 5.47 11.23 18.18
N SER A 85 4.88 12.08 19.02
CA SER A 85 5.47 13.39 19.31
C SER A 85 6.62 13.26 20.31
N PRO A 86 7.56 14.24 20.36
CA PRO A 86 8.62 14.25 21.37
C PRO A 86 8.06 14.17 22.80
N PHE A 87 6.95 14.87 23.05
CA PHE A 87 6.23 14.81 24.31
C PHE A 87 5.67 13.41 24.61
N SER A 88 5.20 12.68 23.59
CA SER A 88 4.69 11.31 23.78
C SER A 88 5.80 10.35 24.21
N TYR A 89 7.00 10.46 23.62
CA TYR A 89 8.17 9.69 24.07
C TYR A 89 8.60 10.08 25.47
N PHE A 90 8.63 11.37 25.78
CA PHE A 90 8.89 11.86 27.13
C PHE A 90 7.88 11.31 28.14
N ALA A 91 6.59 11.35 27.82
CA ALA A 91 5.53 10.86 28.70
C ALA A 91 5.64 9.34 28.94
N GLU A 92 5.99 8.55 27.92
CA GLU A 92 6.28 7.11 28.08
C GLU A 92 7.53 6.89 28.95
N TYR A 93 8.58 7.68 28.75
CA TYR A 93 9.81 7.61 29.54
C TYR A 93 9.57 7.93 31.02
N VAL A 94 8.87 9.03 31.31
CA VAL A 94 8.54 9.45 32.67
C VAL A 94 7.62 8.43 33.34
N LYS A 95 6.60 7.91 32.64
CA LYS A 95 5.73 6.85 33.17
C LYS A 95 6.50 5.56 33.46
N GLY A 96 7.41 5.16 32.56
CA GLY A 96 8.26 3.99 32.77
C GLY A 96 9.19 4.13 33.98
N ARG A 97 9.65 5.35 34.27
CA ARG A 97 10.53 5.64 35.41
C ARG A 97 9.79 5.87 36.73
N ALA A 98 8.52 6.27 36.67
CA ALA A 98 7.66 6.50 37.83
C ALA A 98 7.08 5.21 38.45
N GLY A 99 7.18 4.06 37.76
CA GLY A 99 6.71 2.76 38.23
C GLY A 99 5.21 2.79 38.56
N ASP A 100 4.86 2.46 39.81
CA ASP A 100 3.48 2.46 40.33
C ASP A 100 2.95 3.86 40.69
N THR A 101 3.78 4.90 40.61
CA THR A 101 3.33 6.27 40.91
C THR A 101 2.54 6.80 39.72
N VAL A 102 1.22 6.88 39.85
CA VAL A 102 0.34 7.43 38.81
C VAL A 102 0.54 8.94 38.71
N LEU A 103 1.47 9.36 37.86
CA LEU A 103 1.66 10.76 37.52
C LEU A 103 0.46 11.26 36.70
N SER A 104 -0.16 12.35 37.17
CA SER A 104 -1.23 13.01 36.43
C SER A 104 -0.68 13.64 35.15
N ARG A 105 -1.53 13.76 34.12
CA ARG A 105 -1.17 14.39 32.85
C ARG A 105 -0.62 15.81 33.04
N GLY A 106 -1.20 16.58 33.95
CA GLY A 106 -0.77 17.95 34.24
C GLY A 106 0.63 18.03 34.86
N GLN A 107 1.04 17.04 35.66
CA GLN A 107 2.40 16.98 36.20
C GLN A 107 3.43 16.67 35.11
N ILE A 108 3.12 15.75 34.20
CA ILE A 108 4.02 15.40 33.08
C ILE A 108 4.17 16.60 32.12
N GLU A 109 3.10 17.35 31.87
CA GLU A 109 3.14 18.56 31.05
C GLU A 109 4.00 19.67 31.70
N ARG A 110 3.96 19.82 33.04
CA ARG A 110 4.86 20.75 33.76
C ARG A 110 6.31 20.34 33.65
N LEU A 111 6.62 19.06 33.91
CA LEU A 111 7.98 18.52 33.79
C LEU A 111 8.54 18.68 32.37
N TRP A 112 7.72 18.55 31.33
CA TRP A 112 8.15 18.79 29.96
C TRP A 112 8.46 20.27 29.68
N ARG A 113 7.68 21.19 30.26
CA ARG A 113 7.90 22.65 30.08
C ARG A 113 9.16 23.11 30.80
N GLU A 114 9.40 22.58 32.00
CA GLU A 114 10.54 22.88 32.85
C GLU A 114 11.84 22.18 32.42
N ALA A 115 11.75 21.13 31.57
CA ALA A 115 12.92 20.43 31.07
C ALA A 115 13.80 21.33 30.18
N ASP A 116 15.11 21.15 30.32
CA ASP A 116 16.10 21.83 29.50
C ASP A 116 15.96 21.48 28.01
N ASP A 117 16.39 22.41 27.15
CA ASP A 117 16.27 22.23 25.70
C ASP A 117 17.11 21.05 25.19
N GLU A 118 18.23 20.72 25.84
CA GLU A 118 19.02 19.52 25.55
C GLU A 118 18.21 18.22 25.78
N VAL A 119 17.42 18.18 26.85
CA VAL A 119 16.54 17.04 27.16
C VAL A 119 15.47 16.95 26.08
N LYS A 120 14.84 18.08 25.71
CA LYS A 120 13.83 18.11 24.65
C LYS A 120 14.41 17.65 23.30
N GLU A 121 15.64 18.06 22.94
CA GLU A 121 16.33 17.62 21.73
C GLU A 121 16.57 16.12 21.69
N SER A 122 16.92 15.50 22.82
CA SER A 122 17.10 14.04 22.90
C SER A 122 15.83 13.27 22.49
N PHE A 123 14.65 13.79 22.84
CA PHE A 123 13.35 13.22 22.46
C PHE A 123 12.89 13.67 21.05
N MET A 124 13.52 14.68 20.45
CA MET A 124 13.26 15.08 19.05
C MET A 124 13.98 14.17 18.05
N LYS A 125 15.19 13.69 18.37
CA LYS A 125 15.97 12.75 17.52
C LYS A 125 15.16 11.54 17.00
N PRO A 126 14.38 10.82 17.83
CA PRO A 126 13.57 9.71 17.32
C PRO A 126 12.36 10.13 16.46
N CYS A 127 11.93 11.39 16.59
CA CYS A 127 10.73 11.92 15.95
C CYS A 127 10.95 12.44 14.53
N VAL A 128 12.18 12.34 13.99
CA VAL A 128 12.48 12.82 12.63
C VAL A 128 11.58 12.11 11.61
N PRO A 129 10.82 12.86 10.79
CA PRO A 129 9.96 12.29 9.77
C PRO A 129 10.80 11.60 8.69
N CYS A 130 10.23 10.58 8.04
CA CYS A 130 10.85 10.00 6.85
C CYS A 130 10.99 11.11 5.80
N PRO A 131 12.17 11.32 5.20
CA PRO A 131 12.30 12.17 4.02
C PRO A 131 11.38 11.66 2.92
N ASP A 132 10.96 12.57 2.04
CA ASP A 132 10.10 12.21 0.91
C ASP A 132 10.82 11.23 -0.04
N PRO A 133 10.09 10.39 -0.79
CA PRO A 133 10.70 9.51 -1.78
C PRO A 133 11.46 10.29 -2.85
N VAL A 134 12.58 9.74 -3.34
CA VAL A 134 13.43 10.39 -4.35
C VAL A 134 12.63 10.77 -5.60
N ALA A 135 11.75 9.88 -6.08
CA ALA A 135 10.89 10.11 -7.24
C ALA A 135 9.80 11.18 -7.03
N SER A 136 9.50 11.56 -5.78
CA SER A 136 8.59 12.66 -5.47
C SER A 136 9.29 14.01 -5.54
N THR A 137 10.57 14.07 -5.15
CA THR A 137 11.37 15.30 -5.16
C THR A 137 11.97 15.57 -6.53
N TYR A 138 12.46 14.52 -7.20
CA TYR A 138 13.13 14.62 -8.49
C TYR A 138 12.35 13.87 -9.56
N GLN A 139 12.21 14.49 -10.72
CA GLN A 139 11.49 13.90 -11.85
C GLN A 139 12.27 12.68 -12.39
N PRO A 140 11.69 11.46 -12.38
CA PRO A 140 12.41 10.23 -12.76
C PRO A 140 12.85 10.11 -14.23
N ASP A 141 12.25 10.91 -15.12
CA ASP A 141 12.57 10.97 -16.55
C ASP A 141 13.70 11.96 -16.88
N ALA A 142 13.93 12.96 -16.02
CA ALA A 142 14.97 13.97 -16.21
C ALA A 142 16.23 13.65 -15.39
N HIS A 143 16.06 13.16 -14.16
CA HIS A 143 17.16 12.99 -13.21
C HIS A 143 17.60 11.53 -13.13
N PHE A 144 18.86 11.27 -13.48
CA PHE A 144 19.39 9.92 -13.44
C PHE A 144 19.48 9.37 -12.01
N GLY A 145 18.91 8.19 -11.79
CA GLY A 145 18.91 7.56 -10.47
C GLY A 145 17.80 8.02 -9.53
N ALA A 146 16.89 8.90 -9.97
CA ALA A 146 15.61 9.12 -9.31
C ALA A 146 14.69 7.91 -9.53
N ILE A 147 14.91 6.86 -8.75
CA ILE A 147 14.17 5.60 -8.82
C ILE A 147 13.14 5.49 -7.71
N ASN A 148 12.11 4.67 -7.96
CA ASN A 148 11.09 4.35 -6.98
C ASN A 148 11.60 3.34 -5.94
N GLU A 149 11.03 3.39 -4.74
CA GLU A 149 11.45 2.55 -3.61
C GLU A 149 11.33 1.06 -3.90
N ARG A 150 10.33 0.65 -4.69
CA ARG A 150 10.16 -0.73 -5.13
C ARG A 150 11.35 -1.21 -5.96
N ILE A 151 11.84 -0.40 -6.90
CA ILE A 151 13.00 -0.76 -7.73
C ILE A 151 14.25 -0.80 -6.87
N ASP A 152 14.40 0.14 -5.94
CA ASP A 152 15.52 0.16 -5.00
C ASP A 152 15.54 -1.11 -4.14
N GLN A 153 14.41 -1.51 -3.56
CA GLN A 153 14.26 -2.78 -2.84
C GLN A 153 14.61 -4.00 -3.70
N LEU A 154 14.15 -4.02 -4.96
CA LEU A 154 14.49 -5.09 -5.90
C LEU A 154 16.00 -5.20 -6.15
N LEU A 155 16.70 -4.07 -6.26
CA LEU A 155 18.15 -4.02 -6.44
C LEU A 155 18.92 -4.44 -5.17
N GLU A 156 18.38 -4.11 -3.99
CA GLU A 156 18.99 -4.50 -2.72
C GLU A 156 18.84 -5.99 -2.44
N GLU A 157 17.67 -6.57 -2.71
CA GLU A 157 17.40 -8.01 -2.56
C GLU A 157 18.19 -8.84 -3.57
N PHE A 158 18.30 -8.37 -4.82
CA PHE A 158 18.93 -9.12 -5.90
C PHE A 158 20.45 -8.88 -5.96
N GLN A 159 21.22 -9.77 -5.31
CA GLN A 159 22.68 -9.68 -5.25
C GLN A 159 23.39 -10.89 -5.86
N PRO A 160 23.32 -11.12 -7.18
CA PRO A 160 24.04 -12.23 -7.83
C PRO A 160 25.55 -11.97 -7.95
N PHE A 161 25.99 -10.71 -7.83
CA PHE A 161 27.36 -10.31 -8.11
C PHE A 161 28.26 -10.35 -6.87
N ARG A 162 29.32 -11.17 -6.90
CA ARG A 162 30.38 -11.16 -5.88
C ARG A 162 31.27 -9.91 -5.94
N LYS A 163 31.47 -9.32 -7.13
CA LYS A 163 32.34 -8.15 -7.33
C LYS A 163 31.55 -6.84 -7.18
N LYS A 164 32.06 -5.91 -6.34
CA LYS A 164 31.47 -4.57 -6.15
C LYS A 164 31.34 -3.77 -7.45
N LYS A 165 32.31 -3.89 -8.38
CA LYS A 165 32.30 -3.19 -9.67
C LYS A 165 31.10 -3.62 -10.52
N SER A 166 30.91 -4.93 -10.71
CA SER A 166 29.79 -5.49 -11.47
C SER A 166 28.43 -5.16 -10.84
N LYS A 167 28.35 -5.09 -9.50
CA LYS A 167 27.15 -4.63 -8.80
C LYS A 167 26.81 -3.17 -9.17
N LYS A 168 27.79 -2.26 -9.12
CA LYS A 168 27.60 -0.84 -9.50
C LYS A 168 27.22 -0.68 -10.97
N GLU A 169 27.86 -1.44 -11.86
CA GLU A 169 27.51 -1.46 -13.30
C GLU A 169 26.06 -1.89 -13.51
N PHE A 170 25.64 -3.00 -12.89
CA PHE A 170 24.25 -3.46 -12.95
C PHE A 170 23.26 -2.42 -12.41
N HIS A 171 23.55 -1.79 -11.26
CA HIS A 171 22.68 -0.76 -10.69
C HIS A 171 22.54 0.45 -11.64
N ASN A 172 23.63 0.87 -12.30
CA ASN A 172 23.58 1.96 -13.27
C ASN A 172 22.71 1.58 -14.49
N VAL A 173 22.86 0.37 -15.02
CA VAL A 173 22.04 -0.12 -16.13
C VAL A 173 20.57 -0.21 -15.72
N MET A 174 20.26 -0.65 -14.51
CA MET A 174 18.90 -0.73 -14.00
C MET A 174 18.27 0.66 -13.79
N LYS A 175 19.03 1.62 -13.26
CA LYS A 175 18.60 3.02 -13.16
C LYS A 175 18.31 3.61 -14.54
N LEU A 176 19.19 3.36 -15.52
CA LEU A 176 19.00 3.78 -16.90
C LEU A 176 17.76 3.15 -17.52
N LYS A 177 17.58 1.83 -17.31
CA LYS A 177 16.41 1.10 -17.82
C LYS A 177 15.12 1.64 -17.21
N SER A 178 15.10 1.96 -15.91
CA SER A 178 13.95 2.59 -15.26
C SER A 178 13.60 3.94 -15.90
N MET A 179 14.59 4.80 -16.11
CA MET A 179 14.43 6.11 -16.74
C MET A 179 13.88 5.97 -18.18
N GLN A 180 14.37 5.00 -18.95
CA GLN A 180 13.88 4.73 -20.32
C GLN A 180 12.50 4.07 -20.37
N SER A 181 12.09 3.40 -19.29
CA SER A 181 10.80 2.74 -19.16
C SER A 181 9.69 3.67 -18.66
N MET A 182 9.97 4.96 -18.48
CA MET A 182 8.95 5.96 -18.12
C MET A 182 7.89 6.12 -19.23
N CYS A 183 6.67 6.42 -18.81
CA CYS A 183 5.56 6.75 -19.69
C CYS A 183 5.81 8.10 -20.40
N ALA A 184 5.53 8.18 -21.70
CA ALA A 184 5.79 9.40 -22.46
C ALA A 184 4.76 10.50 -22.11
N PRO A 185 5.16 11.77 -22.02
CA PRO A 185 4.21 12.86 -21.91
C PRO A 185 3.25 12.89 -23.11
N GLY A 186 1.94 13.01 -22.84
CA GLY A 186 0.91 13.01 -23.87
C GLY A 186 0.27 11.64 -24.14
N GLU A 187 0.77 10.57 -23.51
CA GLU A 187 0.15 9.24 -23.57
C GLU A 187 -1.32 9.29 -23.09
N PRO A 188 -2.29 8.74 -23.86
CA PRO A 188 -3.70 8.74 -23.48
C PRO A 188 -4.01 7.66 -22.42
N VAL A 189 -3.37 7.75 -21.24
CA VAL A 189 -3.44 6.73 -20.17
C VAL A 189 -4.86 6.45 -19.70
N GLY A 190 -5.77 7.43 -19.75
CA GLY A 190 -7.18 7.24 -19.40
C GLY A 190 -7.92 6.32 -20.39
N LEU A 191 -7.64 6.46 -21.69
CA LEU A 191 -8.21 5.60 -22.73
C LEU A 191 -7.62 4.17 -22.63
N LEU A 192 -6.30 4.08 -22.43
CA LEU A 192 -5.61 2.80 -22.24
C LEU A 192 -6.14 2.05 -21.02
N ALA A 193 -6.35 2.75 -19.90
CA ALA A 193 -6.93 2.16 -18.69
C ALA A 193 -8.38 1.69 -18.93
N ALA A 194 -9.20 2.47 -19.62
CA ALA A 194 -10.58 2.09 -19.96
C ALA A 194 -10.63 0.84 -20.84
N GLN A 195 -9.78 0.77 -21.88
CA GLN A 195 -9.69 -0.41 -22.76
C GLN A 195 -9.16 -1.64 -22.01
N SER A 196 -8.15 -1.47 -21.17
CA SER A 196 -7.53 -2.55 -20.38
C SER A 196 -8.48 -3.18 -19.37
N ILE A 197 -9.54 -2.47 -18.95
CA ILE A 197 -10.63 -3.03 -18.13
C ILE A 197 -11.74 -3.58 -19.03
N GLY A 198 -12.15 -2.83 -20.05
CA GLY A 198 -13.31 -3.13 -20.89
C GLY A 198 -13.13 -4.36 -21.78
N GLU A 199 -11.98 -4.50 -22.45
CA GLU A 199 -11.72 -5.60 -23.40
C GLU A 199 -11.64 -6.97 -22.67
N PRO A 200 -10.88 -7.13 -21.58
CA PRO A 200 -10.91 -8.37 -20.80
C PRO A 200 -12.26 -8.65 -20.12
N SER A 201 -13.05 -7.62 -19.82
CA SER A 201 -14.39 -7.81 -19.24
C SER A 201 -15.29 -8.63 -20.15
N THR A 202 -15.12 -8.53 -21.48
CA THR A 202 -15.86 -9.38 -22.43
C THR A 202 -15.60 -10.87 -22.20
N GLN A 203 -14.37 -11.24 -21.83
CA GLN A 203 -13.97 -12.61 -21.52
C GLN A 203 -14.57 -13.11 -20.19
N MET A 204 -14.83 -12.20 -19.24
CA MET A 204 -15.46 -12.55 -17.96
C MET A 204 -16.94 -12.94 -18.09
N THR A 205 -17.57 -12.68 -19.25
CA THR A 205 -18.98 -13.01 -19.50
C THR A 205 -19.24 -14.52 -19.48
N LEU A 206 -18.25 -15.35 -19.86
CA LEU A 206 -18.47 -16.79 -20.14
C LEU A 206 -18.05 -17.77 -19.02
N ASN A 207 -17.60 -17.32 -17.84
CA ASN A 207 -17.00 -18.21 -16.82
C ASN A 207 -17.80 -18.40 -15.51
N THR A 208 -19.11 -18.16 -15.49
CA THR A 208 -19.94 -18.32 -14.26
C THR A 208 -20.69 -19.66 -14.13
N PHE A 209 -20.64 -20.56 -15.11
CA PHE A 209 -21.49 -21.76 -15.11
C PHE A 209 -20.91 -23.01 -14.42
N HIS A 210 -19.62 -23.05 -14.06
CA HIS A 210 -19.03 -24.24 -13.39
C HIS A 210 -18.87 -24.14 -11.86
N PHE A 211 -19.19 -22.99 -11.25
CA PHE A 211 -19.21 -22.85 -9.79
C PHE A 211 -20.59 -23.02 -9.16
N ALA A 212 -21.65 -23.18 -9.96
CA ALA A 212 -23.04 -23.35 -9.50
C ALA A 212 -23.29 -24.60 -8.63
N GLY A 213 -22.29 -25.46 -8.42
CA GLY A 213 -22.37 -26.67 -7.58
C GLY A 213 -21.54 -26.65 -6.29
N ARG A 214 -20.76 -25.60 -6.00
CA ARG A 214 -20.06 -25.45 -4.70
C ARG A 214 -20.62 -24.25 -3.97
N GLY A 215 -21.55 -24.48 -3.04
CA GLY A 215 -22.27 -23.46 -2.27
C GLY A 215 -21.43 -22.67 -1.25
N GLU A 216 -20.12 -22.51 -1.46
CA GLU A 216 -19.24 -21.89 -0.46
C GLU A 216 -19.03 -20.38 -0.66
N MET A 217 -19.32 -19.80 -1.84
CA MET A 217 -19.21 -18.34 -2.05
C MET A 217 -20.19 -17.77 -3.09
N ASN A 218 -21.41 -17.46 -2.66
CA ASN A 218 -22.39 -16.67 -3.43
C ASN A 218 -22.04 -15.18 -3.42
N VAL A 219 -20.82 -14.81 -3.83
CA VAL A 219 -20.42 -13.42 -4.02
C VAL A 219 -20.80 -12.99 -5.44
N THR A 220 -21.25 -11.75 -5.64
CA THR A 220 -21.38 -11.21 -7.00
C THR A 220 -20.01 -11.24 -7.69
N LEU A 221 -19.86 -12.06 -8.73
CA LEU A 221 -18.62 -12.22 -9.51
C LEU A 221 -18.77 -11.64 -10.91
N GLY A 222 -17.64 -11.26 -11.52
CA GLY A 222 -17.56 -10.85 -12.93
C GLY A 222 -18.16 -9.47 -13.24
N ILE A 223 -18.79 -9.36 -14.41
CA ILE A 223 -19.36 -8.11 -14.94
C ILE A 223 -20.40 -7.48 -13.99
N PRO A 224 -21.32 -8.24 -13.35
CA PRO A 224 -22.27 -7.67 -12.39
C PRO A 224 -21.60 -6.88 -11.26
N ARG A 225 -20.47 -7.38 -10.74
CA ARG A 225 -19.72 -6.70 -9.68
C ARG A 225 -18.95 -5.49 -10.21
N LEU A 226 -18.36 -5.59 -11.40
CA LEU A 226 -17.70 -4.45 -12.07
C LEU A 226 -18.70 -3.31 -12.32
N ARG A 227 -19.91 -3.61 -12.79
CA ARG A 227 -20.97 -2.60 -12.99
C ARG A 227 -21.36 -1.92 -11.68
N GLU A 228 -21.50 -2.70 -10.61
CA GLU A 228 -21.86 -2.20 -9.29
C GLU A 228 -20.83 -1.21 -8.73
N ILE A 229 -19.53 -1.50 -8.92
CA ILE A 229 -18.42 -0.65 -8.47
C ILE A 229 -18.25 0.58 -9.39
N LEU A 230 -18.12 0.37 -10.70
CA LEU A 230 -17.66 1.40 -11.64
C LEU A 230 -18.79 2.25 -12.23
N MET A 231 -19.95 1.64 -12.54
CA MET A 231 -21.01 2.34 -13.28
C MET A 231 -22.09 2.90 -12.36
N MET A 232 -22.50 2.13 -11.34
CA MET A 232 -23.61 2.51 -10.47
C MET A 232 -23.15 3.15 -9.16
N ALA A 233 -21.92 2.87 -8.71
CA ALA A 233 -21.43 3.25 -7.38
C ALA A 233 -22.49 2.99 -6.29
N SER A 234 -23.07 1.78 -6.31
CA SER A 234 -24.29 1.49 -5.56
C SER A 234 -24.08 1.61 -4.06
N LYS A 235 -24.94 2.38 -3.38
CA LYS A 235 -24.97 2.44 -1.91
C LYS A 235 -25.37 1.10 -1.29
N ASN A 236 -26.28 0.39 -1.94
CA ASN A 236 -26.78 -0.91 -1.49
C ASN A 236 -26.22 -2.00 -2.40
N ILE A 237 -25.14 -2.64 -1.96
CA ILE A 237 -24.54 -3.74 -2.70
C ILE A 237 -25.31 -5.04 -2.49
N LYS A 238 -25.40 -5.90 -3.51
CA LYS A 238 -26.24 -7.12 -3.45
C LYS A 238 -25.73 -8.15 -2.43
N THR A 239 -24.42 -8.33 -2.35
CA THR A 239 -23.79 -9.30 -1.44
C THR A 239 -22.71 -8.60 -0.60
N PRO A 240 -23.08 -7.82 0.44
CA PRO A 240 -22.12 -7.18 1.31
C PRO A 240 -21.38 -8.21 2.15
N SER A 241 -20.06 -8.10 2.20
CA SER A 241 -19.18 -8.93 3.05
C SER A 241 -18.23 -8.05 3.86
N MET A 242 -17.78 -8.57 5.00
CA MET A 242 -16.84 -7.91 5.89
C MET A 242 -15.81 -8.92 6.39
N GLU A 243 -14.53 -8.55 6.32
CA GLU A 243 -13.44 -9.34 6.89
C GLU A 243 -13.01 -8.70 8.22
N ILE A 244 -12.95 -9.50 9.28
CA ILE A 244 -12.61 -9.04 10.62
C ILE A 244 -11.25 -9.64 11.01
N PRO A 245 -10.16 -8.85 10.99
CA PRO A 245 -8.85 -9.35 11.41
C PRO A 245 -8.81 -9.51 12.94
N PHE A 246 -8.27 -10.64 13.40
CA PHE A 246 -8.14 -10.91 14.83
C PHE A 246 -6.82 -10.42 15.40
N LEU A 247 -6.85 -9.96 16.65
CA LEU A 247 -5.65 -9.68 17.43
C LEU A 247 -4.95 -10.99 17.83
N PRO A 248 -3.61 -10.98 18.00
CA PRO A 248 -2.85 -12.16 18.42
C PRO A 248 -3.14 -12.46 19.89
N VAL A 249 -4.15 -13.29 20.14
CA VAL A 249 -4.58 -13.73 21.48
C VAL A 249 -4.40 -15.24 21.64
N PRO A 250 -4.09 -15.74 22.86
CA PRO A 250 -4.09 -17.17 23.12
C PRO A 250 -5.49 -17.76 22.91
N ASN A 251 -5.55 -18.98 22.37
CA ASN A 251 -6.77 -19.71 22.00
C ASN A 251 -7.67 -18.95 20.99
N LEU A 252 -7.06 -18.47 19.91
CA LEU A 252 -7.72 -17.68 18.87
C LEU A 252 -8.94 -18.38 18.27
N GLU A 253 -8.80 -19.65 17.87
CA GLU A 253 -9.88 -20.40 17.19
C GLU A 253 -11.14 -20.53 18.06
N ALA A 254 -10.96 -20.87 19.34
CA ALA A 254 -12.06 -20.99 20.28
C ALA A 254 -12.80 -19.64 20.44
N LYS A 255 -12.04 -18.55 20.63
CA LYS A 255 -12.61 -17.19 20.75
C LYS A 255 -13.28 -16.72 19.46
N ALA A 256 -12.68 -17.02 18.30
CA ALA A 256 -13.25 -16.72 17.00
C ALA A 256 -14.57 -17.46 16.78
N SER A 257 -14.67 -18.72 17.18
CA SER A 257 -15.91 -19.50 17.10
C SER A 257 -17.03 -18.91 17.95
N THR A 258 -16.71 -18.44 19.17
CA THR A 258 -17.66 -17.77 20.06
C THR A 258 -18.11 -16.43 19.48
N LEU A 259 -17.18 -15.64 18.97
CA LEU A 259 -17.48 -14.37 18.29
C LEU A 259 -18.40 -14.60 17.08
N ARG A 260 -18.13 -15.63 16.27
CA ARG A 260 -18.96 -16.00 15.12
C ARG A 260 -20.40 -16.26 15.53
N LYS A 261 -20.60 -17.01 16.62
CA LYS A 261 -21.95 -17.28 17.16
C LYS A 261 -22.65 -16.01 17.64
N LEU A 262 -21.92 -15.08 18.24
CA LEU A 262 -22.47 -13.79 18.71
C LEU A 262 -22.86 -12.84 17.57
N LEU A 263 -22.09 -12.83 16.48
CA LEU A 263 -22.34 -11.95 15.33
C LEU A 263 -23.41 -12.50 14.38
N ASN A 264 -23.62 -13.82 14.36
CA ASN A 264 -24.65 -14.43 13.55
C ASN A 264 -26.04 -14.04 14.08
N ARG A 265 -26.82 -13.37 13.24
CA ARG A 265 -28.23 -13.13 13.51
C ARG A 265 -28.97 -14.46 13.59
N VAL A 266 -29.66 -14.68 14.71
CA VAL A 266 -30.56 -15.82 14.91
C VAL A 266 -31.98 -15.27 15.00
N VAL A 267 -32.90 -15.82 14.22
CA VAL A 267 -34.33 -15.48 14.26
C VAL A 267 -35.06 -16.55 15.08
N ILE A 268 -36.17 -16.21 15.71
CA ILE A 268 -36.99 -17.17 16.48
C ILE A 268 -37.41 -18.37 15.61
N SER A 269 -37.61 -18.17 14.31
CA SER A 269 -37.86 -19.24 13.33
C SER A 269 -36.78 -20.31 13.30
N ASP A 270 -35.53 -19.96 13.58
CA ASP A 270 -34.39 -20.88 13.54
C ASP A 270 -34.37 -21.79 14.78
N LEU A 271 -35.15 -21.43 15.82
CA LEU A 271 -35.22 -22.13 17.12
C LEU A 271 -36.55 -22.89 17.33
N LEU A 272 -37.59 -22.58 16.56
CA LEU A 272 -38.92 -23.16 16.75
C LEU A 272 -38.99 -24.56 16.14
N GLU A 273 -39.23 -25.56 16.98
CA GLU A 273 -39.45 -26.95 16.52
C GLU A 273 -40.92 -27.20 16.14
N LYS A 274 -41.87 -26.61 16.87
CA LYS A 274 -43.31 -26.80 16.66
C LYS A 274 -44.10 -25.57 17.10
N ILE A 275 -45.13 -25.23 16.33
CA ILE A 275 -46.13 -24.20 16.71
C ILE A 275 -47.51 -24.87 16.65
N ASP A 276 -48.15 -25.01 17.81
CA ASP A 276 -49.53 -25.48 17.91
C ASP A 276 -50.46 -24.27 18.00
N VAL A 277 -51.35 -24.11 17.02
CA VAL A 277 -52.32 -23.02 16.97
C VAL A 277 -53.72 -23.59 17.17
N THR A 278 -54.33 -23.31 18.32
CA THR A 278 -55.73 -23.68 18.60
C THR A 278 -56.62 -22.46 18.36
N THR A 279 -57.55 -22.58 17.44
CA THR A 279 -58.54 -21.53 17.16
C THR A 279 -59.91 -21.94 17.69
N VAL A 280 -60.61 -21.00 18.31
CA VAL A 280 -61.96 -21.19 18.83
C VAL A 280 -62.87 -20.12 18.21
N LEU A 281 -63.92 -20.55 17.52
CA LEU A 281 -64.94 -19.66 16.98
C LEU A 281 -65.97 -19.39 18.06
N GLN A 282 -66.02 -18.16 18.58
CA GLN A 282 -67.01 -17.76 19.57
C GLN A 282 -68.14 -16.98 18.89
N VAL A 283 -69.27 -17.66 18.64
CA VAL A 283 -70.47 -17.03 18.09
C VAL A 283 -71.32 -16.55 19.28
N GLN A 284 -71.42 -15.23 19.47
CA GLN A 284 -72.42 -14.66 20.36
C GLN A 284 -73.76 -14.56 19.60
N PRO A 285 -74.84 -15.21 20.07
CA PRO A 285 -76.15 -15.04 19.46
C PRO A 285 -76.65 -13.62 19.75
N VAL A 286 -76.87 -12.84 18.69
CA VAL A 286 -77.68 -11.61 18.76
C VAL A 286 -79.13 -12.06 18.90
N ARG A 287 -79.78 -11.59 19.97
CA ARG A 287 -81.13 -11.94 20.43
C ARG A 287 -82.18 -11.92 19.32
#